data_AF-A0A9E5RD72-F1
#
_entry.id   AF-A0A9E5RD72-F1
#
_cell.length_a   1.000
_cell.length_b   1.000
_cell.length_c   1.000
_cell.angle_alpha   90.00
_cell.angle_beta   90.00
_cell.angle_gamma   90.00
#
_symmetry.space_group_name_H-M   'P 1'
#
loop_
_entity.id
_entity.type
_entity.pdbx_description
1 polymer ?
#
loop_
_entity_poly.entity_id
_entity_poly.type
_entity_poly.pdbx_seq_one_letter_code
_entity_poly.pdbx_strand_id
1 'polypeptide(L)'
;MLSPTVFWRIAEDIPKKLSWTLIVLSIAIPIALWWLVSEYIATHYEVYAIFLPTPLRTLEALQRLWSEGILLTDIAYSMFRVFSGFFLAALISVPLGVLMGAFASWRSLLEPMDM
;
A
#
# COMPACT_ATOMS: atom_id res chain seq x y z
N MET A 1 -40.80 -6.74 -35.31
CA MET A 1 -40.55 -7.45 -34.04
C MET A 1 -39.05 -7.39 -33.78
N LEU A 2 -38.60 -6.38 -33.06
CA LEU A 2 -37.17 -6.18 -32.76
C LEU A 2 -36.86 -6.87 -31.44
N SER A 3 -35.90 -7.79 -31.43
CA SER A 3 -35.43 -8.48 -30.23
C SER A 3 -35.01 -7.47 -29.17
N PRO A 4 -35.52 -7.56 -27.94
CA PRO A 4 -35.21 -6.59 -26.90
C PRO A 4 -33.76 -6.81 -26.44
N THR A 5 -32.88 -5.86 -26.75
CA THR A 5 -31.48 -5.88 -26.32
C THR A 5 -31.43 -5.59 -24.81
N VAL A 6 -31.05 -6.62 -24.05
CA VAL A 6 -30.96 -6.69 -22.57
C VAL A 6 -29.88 -5.76 -21.99
N PHE A 7 -29.20 -4.97 -22.81
CA PHE A 7 -27.97 -4.28 -22.40
C PHE A 7 -28.19 -2.95 -21.65
N TRP A 8 -29.42 -2.42 -21.62
CA TRP A 8 -29.65 -1.05 -21.12
C TRP A 8 -31.04 -0.80 -20.52
N ARG A 9 -31.47 -1.64 -19.56
CA ARG A 9 -32.67 -1.35 -18.75
C ARG A 9 -32.24 -1.03 -17.31
N ILE A 10 -32.24 0.27 -17.00
CA ILE A 10 -31.94 0.82 -15.67
C ILE A 10 -32.92 0.18 -14.67
N ALA A 11 -32.40 -0.46 -13.61
CA ALA A 11 -33.10 -1.08 -12.48
C ALA A 11 -33.51 -2.58 -12.56
N GLU A 12 -32.83 -3.44 -13.33
CA GLU A 12 -32.96 -4.91 -13.18
C GLU A 12 -31.71 -5.54 -12.53
N ASP A 13 -31.93 -6.50 -11.62
CA ASP A 13 -30.88 -7.26 -10.96
C ASP A 13 -30.03 -8.01 -11.99
N ILE A 14 -28.73 -7.68 -12.03
CA ILE A 14 -27.78 -8.30 -12.93
C ILE A 14 -27.78 -9.82 -12.69
N PRO A 15 -27.98 -10.67 -13.72
CA PRO A 15 -27.97 -12.12 -13.53
C PRO A 15 -26.63 -12.53 -12.90
N LYS A 16 -26.67 -13.30 -11.81
CA LYS A 16 -25.50 -13.63 -10.98
C LYS A 16 -24.29 -14.09 -11.81
N LYS A 17 -24.52 -14.87 -12.88
CA LYS A 17 -23.47 -15.33 -13.80
C LYS A 17 -22.78 -14.18 -14.56
N LEU A 18 -23.53 -13.18 -15.01
CA LEU A 18 -22.98 -12.01 -15.73
C LEU A 18 -22.19 -11.09 -14.78
N SER A 19 -22.69 -10.91 -13.54
CA SER A 19 -21.97 -10.16 -12.51
C SER A 19 -20.62 -10.81 -12.18
N TRP A 20 -20.59 -12.13 -11.97
CA TRP A 20 -19.35 -12.87 -11.74
C TRP A 20 -18.37 -12.76 -12.92
N THR A 21 -18.85 -12.86 -14.16
CA THR A 21 -17.97 -12.67 -15.34
C THR A 21 -17.40 -11.26 -15.41
N LEU A 22 -18.19 -10.22 -15.09
CA LEU A 22 -17.71 -8.84 -15.09
C LEU A 22 -16.68 -8.59 -13.98
N ILE A 23 -16.89 -9.15 -12.79
CA ILE A 23 -15.94 -9.06 -11.67
C ILE A 23 -14.62 -9.73 -12.04
N VAL A 24 -14.67 -10.97 -12.55
CA VAL A 24 -13.47 -11.70 -12.97
C VAL A 24 -12.75 -10.94 -14.07
N LEU A 25 -13.48 -10.43 -15.07
CA LEU A 25 -12.92 -9.68 -16.18
C LEU A 25 -12.28 -8.35 -15.71
N SER A 26 -12.89 -7.67 -14.75
CA SER A 26 -12.37 -6.42 -14.18
C SER A 26 -11.03 -6.61 -13.46
N ILE A 27 -10.76 -7.79 -12.91
CA ILE A 27 -9.49 -8.11 -12.25
C ILE A 27 -8.50 -8.69 -13.27
N ALA A 28 -8.97 -9.57 -14.16
CA ALA A 28 -8.14 -10.24 -15.14
C ALA A 28 -7.56 -9.27 -16.17
N ILE A 29 -8.32 -8.26 -16.63
CA ILE A 29 -7.84 -7.29 -17.63
C ILE A 29 -6.63 -6.50 -17.11
N PRO A 30 -6.67 -5.83 -15.95
CA PRO A 30 -5.51 -5.11 -15.42
C PRO A 30 -4.30 -6.01 -15.19
N ILE A 31 -4.50 -7.23 -14.69
CA ILE A 31 -3.40 -8.18 -14.46
C ILE A 31 -2.77 -8.62 -15.78
N ALA A 32 -3.58 -8.97 -16.78
CA ALA A 32 -3.08 -9.36 -18.10
C ALA A 32 -2.37 -8.19 -18.81
N LEU A 33 -2.92 -6.98 -18.69
CA LEU A 33 -2.28 -5.78 -19.21
C LEU A 33 -0.93 -5.53 -18.52
N TRP A 34 -0.90 -5.62 -17.18
CA TRP A 34 0.34 -5.48 -16.42
C TRP A 34 1.38 -6.53 -16.84
N TRP A 35 0.97 -7.79 -17.00
CA TRP A 35 1.84 -8.86 -17.48
C TRP A 35 2.46 -8.50 -18.85
N LEU A 36 1.62 -8.20 -19.84
CA LEU A 36 2.08 -7.90 -21.20
C LEU A 36 2.99 -6.66 -21.26
N VAL A 37 2.64 -5.61 -20.51
CA VAL A 37 3.43 -4.38 -20.43
C VAL A 37 4.78 -4.65 -19.76
N SER A 38 4.80 -5.41 -18.66
CA SER A 38 6.04 -5.77 -17.95
C SER A 38 6.97 -6.63 -18.81
N GLU A 39 6.43 -7.57 -19.58
CA GLU A 39 7.21 -8.43 -20.47
C GLU A 39 7.79 -7.63 -21.64
N TYR A 40 6.97 -6.77 -22.26
CA TYR A 40 7.42 -5.88 -23.33
C TYR A 40 8.54 -4.92 -22.87
N ILE A 41 8.37 -4.28 -21.70
CA ILE A 41 9.36 -3.36 -21.13
C ILE A 41 10.64 -4.11 -20.75
N ALA A 42 10.52 -5.31 -20.16
CA ALA A 42 11.69 -6.11 -19.79
C ALA A 42 12.55 -6.51 -20.99
N THR A 43 11.95 -6.74 -22.17
CA THR A 43 12.69 -7.09 -23.39
C THR A 43 13.32 -5.89 -24.09
N HIS A 44 12.68 -4.71 -24.05
CA HIS A 44 13.14 -3.53 -24.82
C HIS A 44 13.94 -2.52 -23.98
N TYR A 45 13.77 -2.52 -22.66
CA TYR A 45 14.30 -1.50 -21.76
C TYR A 45 14.81 -2.13 -20.45
N GLU A 46 15.98 -2.75 -20.49
CA GLU A 46 16.58 -3.45 -19.34
C GLU A 46 16.70 -2.58 -18.08
N VAL A 47 16.98 -1.28 -18.23
CA VAL A 47 17.06 -0.33 -17.10
C VAL A 47 15.72 -0.16 -16.39
N TYR A 48 14.60 -0.30 -17.11
CA TYR A 48 13.25 -0.18 -16.56
C TYR A 48 12.69 -1.49 -16.01
N ALA A 49 13.35 -2.62 -16.28
CA ALA A 49 12.94 -3.93 -15.77
C ALA A 49 12.97 -4.03 -14.23
N ILE A 50 13.75 -3.17 -13.56
CA ILE A 50 13.78 -3.05 -12.09
C ILE A 50 12.53 -2.33 -11.56
N PHE A 51 11.97 -1.38 -12.33
CA PHE A 51 10.80 -0.60 -11.93
C PHE A 51 9.48 -1.34 -12.19
N LEU A 52 9.42 -2.17 -13.24
CA LEU A 52 8.24 -2.97 -13.58
C LEU A 52 8.62 -4.44 -13.83
N PRO A 53 9.00 -5.20 -12.77
CA PRO A 53 9.39 -6.59 -12.91
C PRO A 53 8.23 -7.45 -13.43
N THR A 54 8.55 -8.43 -14.27
CA THR A 54 7.56 -9.41 -14.73
C THR A 54 7.02 -10.22 -13.55
N PRO A 55 5.76 -10.70 -13.61
CA PRO A 55 5.16 -11.36 -12.45
C PRO A 55 5.91 -12.63 -12.04
N LEU A 56 6.53 -13.36 -12.99
CA LEU A 56 7.39 -14.50 -12.68
C LEU A 56 8.62 -14.08 -11.86
N ARG A 57 9.30 -12.99 -12.26
CA ARG A 57 10.45 -12.44 -11.52
C ARG A 57 10.05 -11.95 -10.13
N THR A 58 8.85 -11.39 -9.97
CA THR A 58 8.35 -11.01 -8.64
C THR A 58 8.11 -12.23 -7.75
N LEU A 59 7.62 -13.34 -8.31
CA LEU A 59 7.38 -14.58 -7.58
C LEU A 59 8.71 -15.25 -7.18
N GLU A 60 9.70 -15.27 -8.08
CA GLU A 60 11.05 -15.75 -7.80
C GLU A 60 11.74 -14.91 -6.73
N ALA A 61 11.64 -13.58 -6.83
CA ALA A 61 12.17 -12.67 -5.81
C ALA A 61 11.50 -12.93 -4.45
N LEU A 62 10.17 -13.10 -4.43
CA LEU A 62 9.43 -13.44 -3.22
C LEU A 62 9.91 -14.77 -2.60
N GLN A 63 10.01 -15.82 -3.40
CA GLN A 63 10.49 -17.13 -2.93
C GLN A 63 11.93 -17.06 -2.41
N ARG A 64 12.80 -16.33 -3.12
CA ARG A 64 14.19 -16.11 -2.73
C ARG A 64 14.27 -15.39 -1.38
N LEU A 65 13.62 -14.22 -1.25
CA LEU A 65 13.61 -13.44 -0.01
C LEU A 65 13.00 -14.20 1.17
N TRP A 66 12.00 -15.04 0.90
CA TRP A 66 11.41 -15.93 1.89
C TRP A 66 12.38 -17.03 2.33
N SER A 67 13.07 -17.67 1.38
CA SER A 67 14.04 -18.75 1.66
C SER A 67 15.29 -18.27 2.38
N GLU A 68 15.73 -17.03 2.09
CA GLU A 68 16.90 -16.42 2.69
C GLU A 68 16.60 -15.85 4.10
N GLY A 69 15.34 -15.84 4.55
CA GLY A 69 14.93 -15.34 5.89
C GLY A 69 15.07 -13.82 6.07
N ILE A 70 15.44 -13.12 5.00
CA ILE A 70 15.73 -11.68 5.02
C ILE A 70 14.43 -10.89 5.04
N LEU A 71 13.35 -11.41 4.44
CA LEU A 71 12.07 -10.70 4.35
C LEU A 71 11.52 -10.30 5.74
N LEU A 72 11.54 -11.23 6.69
CA LEU A 72 11.10 -10.96 8.06
C LEU A 72 12.08 -10.06 8.80
N THR A 73 13.38 -10.23 8.55
CA THR A 73 14.44 -9.46 9.18
C THR A 73 14.38 -7.99 8.77
N ASP A 74 14.17 -7.71 7.49
CA ASP A 74 14.03 -6.35 6.94
C ASP A 74 12.76 -5.66 7.46
N ILE A 75 11.64 -6.40 7.51
CA ILE A 75 10.40 -5.92 8.13
C ILE A 75 10.65 -5.58 9.60
N ALA A 76 11.29 -6.48 10.35
CA ALA A 76 11.58 -6.27 11.76
C ALA A 76 12.50 -5.07 11.99
N TYR A 77 13.54 -4.87 11.19
CA TYR A 77 14.42 -3.69 11.28
C TYR A 77 13.67 -2.39 10.97
N SER A 78 12.83 -2.40 9.92
CA SER A 78 12.02 -1.23 9.57
C SER A 78 11.05 -0.87 10.70
N MET A 79 10.35 -1.86 11.23
CA MET A 79 9.44 -1.68 12.37
C MET A 79 10.21 -1.20 13.61
N PHE A 80 11.32 -1.85 13.96
CA PHE A 80 12.15 -1.47 15.11
C PHE A 80 12.61 -0.01 15.03
N ARG A 81 13.00 0.45 13.84
CA ARG A 81 13.39 1.86 13.62
C ARG A 81 12.22 2.82 13.89
N VAL A 82 11.02 2.50 13.42
CA VAL A 82 9.82 3.33 13.66
C VAL A 82 9.44 3.34 15.13
N PHE A 83 9.41 2.16 15.77
CA PHE A 83 9.08 2.02 17.18
C PHE A 83 10.08 2.73 18.09
N SER A 84 11.39 2.60 17.81
CA SER A 84 12.42 3.28 18.60
C SER A 84 12.35 4.80 18.46
N GLY A 85 12.10 5.32 17.25
CA GLY A 85 11.87 6.75 17.04
C GLY A 85 10.64 7.26 17.80
N PHE A 86 9.52 6.54 17.72
CA PHE A 86 8.31 6.89 18.46
C PHE A 86 8.50 6.83 19.97
N PHE A 87 9.18 5.79 20.47
CA PHE A 87 9.44 5.62 21.89
C PHE A 87 10.33 6.74 22.45
N LEU A 88 11.40 7.10 21.74
CA LEU A 88 12.27 8.22 22.13
C LEU A 88 11.53 9.56 22.10
N ALA A 89 10.71 9.79 21.06
CA ALA A 89 9.87 10.98 21.00
C ALA A 89 8.89 11.03 22.18
N ALA A 90 8.20 9.93 22.47
CA ALA A 90 7.28 9.83 23.60
C ALA A 90 8.00 10.06 24.94
N LEU A 91 9.19 9.50 25.12
CA LEU A 91 9.98 9.66 26.35
C LEU A 91 10.34 11.12 26.64
N ILE A 92 10.48 11.96 25.61
CA ILE A 92 10.81 13.39 25.77
C ILE A 92 9.54 14.23 25.80
N SER A 93 8.63 14.03 24.84
CA SER A 93 7.42 14.83 24.68
C SER A 93 6.40 14.60 25.78
N VAL A 94 6.27 13.38 26.32
CA VAL A 94 5.30 13.10 27.40
C VAL A 94 5.69 13.84 28.69
N PRO A 95 6.93 13.74 29.22
CA PRO A 95 7.33 14.53 30.37
C PRO A 95 7.22 16.04 30.13
N LEU A 96 7.63 16.53 28.95
CA LEU A 96 7.51 17.95 28.62
C LEU A 96 6.04 18.42 28.60
N GLY A 97 5.15 17.65 27.99
CA GLY A 97 3.72 17.95 27.96
C GLY A 97 3.10 17.92 29.36
N VAL A 98 3.48 16.95 30.20
CA VAL A 98 3.05 16.89 31.60
C VAL A 98 3.56 18.10 32.39
N LEU A 99 4.83 18.50 32.21
CA LEU A 99 5.40 19.68 32.86
C LEU A 99 4.69 20.97 32.44
N MET A 100 4.38 21.13 31.15
CA MET A 100 3.60 22.27 30.64
C MET A 100 2.15 22.26 31.16
N GLY A 101 1.53 21.09 31.33
CA GLY A 101 0.17 20.98 31.86
C GLY A 101 0.07 21.19 33.38
N ALA A 102 1.10 20.78 34.13
CA ALA A 102 1.09 20.83 35.59
C ALA A 102 1.64 22.15 36.17
N PHE A 103 2.60 22.79 35.50
CA PHE A 103 3.28 23.98 36.02
C PHE A 103 3.15 25.19 35.09
N ALA A 104 2.51 26.26 35.57
CA ALA A 104 2.37 27.52 34.83
C ALA A 104 3.73 28.11 34.42
N SER A 105 4.79 27.93 35.22
CA SER A 105 6.15 28.39 34.88
C SER A 105 6.75 27.69 33.65
N TRP A 106 6.51 26.38 33.50
CA TRP A 106 7.02 25.62 32.34
C TRP A 106 6.20 25.92 31.09
N ARG A 107 4.89 26.11 31.27
CA ARG A 107 4.00 26.58 30.20
C ARG A 107 4.43 27.95 29.67
N SER A 108 4.63 28.94 30.54
CA SER A 108 4.98 30.31 30.09
C SER A 108 6.35 30.41 29.43
N LEU A 109 7.29 29.50 29.75
CA LEU A 109 8.61 29.46 29.12
C LEU A 109 8.51 28.88 27.68
N LEU A 110 7.70 27.84 27.50
CA LEU A 110 7.60 27.08 26.25
C LEU A 110 6.49 27.59 25.30
N GLU A 111 5.45 28.26 25.83
CA GLU A 111 4.41 28.99 25.11
C GLU A 111 4.44 30.49 25.50
N PRO A 112 5.39 31.28 24.97
CA PRO A 112 5.50 32.70 25.30
C PRO A 112 4.44 33.59 24.62
N MET A 113 3.68 33.04 23.66
CA MET A 113 2.76 33.81 22.81
C MET A 113 1.30 33.78 23.29
N ASP A 114 1.00 33.03 24.36
CA ASP A 114 -0.34 32.93 24.98
C ASP A 114 -0.60 34.02 26.04
N MET A 115 0.30 35.01 26.19
CA MET A 115 0.14 36.18 27.07
C MET A 115 -0.56 37.34 26.38
#